data_AF-A0A8S3XPK9-F1
#
_entry.id   AF-A0A8S3XPK9-F1
#
_cell.length_a   1.000
_cell.length_b   1.000
_cell.length_c   1.000
_cell.angle_alpha   90.00
_cell.angle_beta   90.00
_cell.angle_gamma   90.00
#
_symmetry.space_group_name_H-M   'P 1'
#
loop_
_entity.id
_entity.type
_entity.pdbx_description
1 polymer ?
#
loop_
_entity_poly.entity_id
_entity_poly.type
_entity_poly.pdbx_seq_one_letter_code
_entity_poly.pdbx_strand_id
1 'polypeptide(L)'
;MAFAGTNISLSQPGITQKLRERRDDLKQKIAASRRFNQNRLFQSDQKRLYKSLERPEVCEAGSGPDQADIIAFWRGLWSEPVNHSEGPWMEVVASQGASITPMDPITITPEDVAQAVRRAPNWKSPGLDRLHHYIKEFTSKK
;
A
#
# COMPACT_ATOMS: atom_id res chain seq x y z
N MET A 1 33.73 15.71 35.49
CA MET A 1 34.27 14.69 36.42
C MET A 1 35.03 13.66 35.60
N ALA A 2 36.32 13.49 35.85
CA ALA A 2 37.15 12.47 35.20
C ALA A 2 37.02 11.15 35.98
N PHE A 3 36.85 10.03 35.29
CA PHE A 3 36.87 8.70 35.92
C PHE A 3 38.30 8.42 36.38
N ALA A 4 38.49 8.25 37.69
CA ALA A 4 39.81 8.06 38.30
C ALA A 4 40.52 6.83 37.70
N GLY A 5 41.71 7.04 37.13
CA GLY A 5 42.56 5.99 36.57
C GLY A 5 42.77 6.03 35.05
N THR A 6 42.05 6.89 34.31
CA THR A 6 42.33 7.12 32.89
C THR A 6 42.38 8.62 32.59
N ASN A 7 43.46 9.09 31.97
CA ASN A 7 43.59 10.47 31.45
C ASN A 7 42.69 10.69 30.21
N ILE A 8 41.42 10.27 30.29
CA ILE A 8 40.45 10.39 29.20
C ILE A 8 39.48 11.51 29.59
N SER A 9 39.71 12.70 29.03
CA SER A 9 38.73 13.79 29.11
C SER A 9 37.66 13.61 28.02
N LEU A 10 36.40 13.48 28.44
CA LEU A 10 35.23 13.39 27.56
C LEU A 10 34.99 14.66 26.70
N SER A 11 35.75 15.73 26.93
CA SER A 11 35.68 16.98 26.14
C SER A 11 36.53 16.96 24.87
N GLN A 12 37.31 15.92 24.62
CA GLN A 12 38.17 15.82 23.43
C GLN A 12 37.30 15.54 22.19
N PRO A 13 37.32 16.42 21.16
CA PRO A 13 36.42 16.32 20.02
C PRO A 13 36.54 14.97 19.29
N GLY A 14 37.74 14.42 19.17
CA GLY A 14 37.97 13.11 18.54
C GLY A 14 37.37 11.92 19.30
N ILE A 15 37.24 11.99 20.64
CA ILE A 15 36.62 10.93 21.44
C ILE A 15 35.11 10.98 21.32
N THR A 16 34.53 12.18 21.41
CA THR A 16 33.08 12.38 21.25
C THR A 16 32.59 12.00 19.84
N GLN A 17 33.38 12.26 18.81
CA GLN A 17 33.10 11.86 17.44
C GLN A 17 33.08 10.33 17.30
N LYS A 18 34.12 9.62 17.79
CA LYS A 18 34.16 8.15 17.75
C LYS A 18 33.00 7.51 18.51
N LEU A 19 32.59 8.07 19.64
CA LEU A 19 31.42 7.60 20.39
C LEU A 19 30.12 7.80 19.60
N ARG A 20 29.98 8.94 18.91
CA ARG A 20 28.83 9.23 18.04
C ARG A 20 28.75 8.25 16.88
N GLU A 21 29.84 8.06 16.17
CA GLU A 21 29.96 7.10 15.07
C GLU A 21 29.58 5.70 15.54
N ARG A 22 30.14 5.24 16.66
CA ARG A 22 29.82 3.92 17.22
C ARG A 22 28.35 3.77 17.60
N ARG A 23 27.75 4.81 18.18
CA ARG A 23 26.32 4.84 18.50
C ARG A 23 25.47 4.73 17.23
N ASP A 24 25.81 5.47 16.18
CA ASP A 24 25.05 5.49 14.94
C ASP A 24 25.19 4.16 14.18
N ASP A 25 26.38 3.57 14.20
CA ASP A 25 26.66 2.23 13.67
C ASP A 25 25.83 1.14 14.38
N LEU A 26 25.72 1.22 15.71
CA LEU A 26 24.85 0.33 16.50
C LEU A 26 23.37 0.53 16.17
N LYS A 27 22.90 1.78 16.06
CA LYS A 27 21.52 2.07 15.65
C LYS A 27 21.20 1.48 14.28
N GLN A 28 22.11 1.60 13.32
CA GLN A 28 21.94 1.05 11.98
C GLN A 28 21.84 -0.47 12.01
N LYS A 29 22.71 -1.15 12.77
CA LYS A 29 22.68 -2.61 12.92
C LYS A 29 21.39 -3.11 13.56
N ILE A 30 20.93 -2.43 14.62
CA ILE A 30 19.65 -2.74 15.27
C ILE A 30 18.49 -2.57 14.28
N ALA A 31 18.46 -1.46 13.53
CA ALA A 31 17.41 -1.21 12.54
C ALA A 31 17.44 -2.24 11.39
N ALA A 32 18.63 -2.63 10.91
CA ALA A 32 18.78 -3.65 9.88
C ALA A 32 18.28 -5.02 10.36
N SER A 33 18.67 -5.44 11.56
CA SER A 33 18.19 -6.67 12.17
C SER A 33 16.68 -6.67 12.37
N ARG A 34 16.11 -5.55 12.84
CA ARG A 34 14.67 -5.39 12.98
C ARG A 34 13.95 -5.54 11.64
N ARG A 35 14.40 -4.86 10.59
CA ARG A 35 13.83 -4.98 9.23
C ARG A 35 13.88 -6.41 8.72
N PHE A 36 15.03 -7.08 8.87
CA PHE A 36 15.19 -8.47 8.46
C PHE A 36 14.16 -9.38 9.16
N ASN A 37 14.04 -9.27 10.48
CA ASN A 37 13.11 -10.08 11.26
C ASN A 37 11.64 -9.78 10.92
N GLN A 38 11.28 -8.50 10.73
CA GLN A 38 9.93 -8.10 10.33
C GLN A 38 9.58 -8.61 8.93
N ASN A 39 10.50 -8.50 7.96
CA ASN A 39 10.29 -9.00 6.60
C ASN A 39 10.17 -10.52 6.57
N ARG A 40 10.99 -11.22 7.35
CA ARG A 40 10.88 -12.68 7.49
C ARG A 40 9.54 -13.08 8.10
N LEU A 41 9.11 -12.38 9.16
CA LEU A 41 7.81 -12.60 9.77
C LEU A 41 6.66 -12.28 8.83
N PHE A 42 6.77 -11.24 7.99
CA PHE A 42 5.80 -10.93 6.94
C PHE A 42 5.66 -12.07 5.93
N GLN A 43 6.76 -12.72 5.56
CA GLN A 43 6.71 -13.82 4.60
C GLN A 43 6.13 -15.10 5.23
N SER A 44 6.44 -15.40 6.50
CA SER A 44 6.01 -16.63 7.16
C SER A 44 4.64 -16.54 7.85
N ASP A 45 4.33 -15.42 8.50
CA ASP A 45 3.14 -15.20 9.32
C ASP A 45 2.78 -13.70 9.41
N GLN A 46 2.08 -13.23 8.38
CA GLN A 46 1.63 -11.84 8.27
C GLN A 46 0.78 -11.41 9.45
N LYS A 47 -0.10 -12.30 9.94
CA LYS A 47 -1.03 -12.00 11.03
C LYS A 47 -0.28 -11.65 12.31
N ARG A 48 0.77 -12.39 12.64
CA ARG A 48 1.64 -12.08 13.79
C ARG A 48 2.36 -10.76 13.64
N LEU A 49 2.86 -10.44 12.45
CA LEU A 49 3.49 -9.14 12.22
C LEU A 49 2.49 -8.00 12.46
N TYR A 50 1.30 -8.05 11.86
CA TYR A 50 0.30 -7.00 12.03
C TYR A 50 -0.12 -6.83 13.49
N LYS A 51 -0.37 -7.92 14.22
CA LYS A 51 -0.62 -7.87 15.67
C LYS A 51 0.50 -7.22 16.48
N SER A 52 1.76 -7.38 16.05
CA SER A 52 2.90 -6.73 16.72
C SER A 52 3.04 -5.24 16.37
N LEU A 53 2.46 -4.81 15.25
CA LEU A 53 2.41 -3.42 14.81
C LEU A 53 1.19 -2.68 15.39
N GLU A 54 0.10 -3.42 15.65
CA GLU A 54 -1.02 -2.93 16.43
C GLU A 54 -0.51 -2.41 17.78
N ARG A 55 -0.74 -1.12 18.02
CA ARG A 55 -0.48 -0.49 19.31
C ARG A 55 -1.83 -0.31 19.99
N PRO A 56 -2.34 -1.32 20.72
CA PRO A 56 -3.63 -1.21 21.39
C PRO A 56 -3.69 -0.04 22.38
N GLU A 57 -2.52 0.44 22.83
CA GLU A 57 -2.36 1.62 23.69
C GLU A 57 -2.61 2.97 22.94
N VAL A 58 -2.48 2.99 21.62
CA VAL A 58 -2.69 4.19 20.76
C VAL A 58 -4.05 4.16 20.08
N CYS A 59 -4.63 2.97 19.90
CA CYS A 59 -6.02 2.82 19.53
C CYS A 59 -6.86 3.09 20.77
N GLU A 60 -7.08 4.37 21.10
CA GLU A 60 -8.20 4.71 21.99
C GLU A 60 -9.43 4.05 21.38
N ALA A 61 -9.97 3.07 22.10
CA ALA A 61 -11.27 2.49 21.85
C ALA A 61 -12.33 3.54 22.20
N GLY A 62 -12.27 4.71 21.55
CA GLY A 62 -13.42 5.59 21.46
C GLY A 62 -14.56 4.77 20.84
N SER A 63 -15.77 4.96 21.35
CA SER A 63 -16.96 4.50 20.65
C SER A 63 -16.83 4.91 19.18
N GLY A 64 -16.93 3.94 18.26
CA GLY A 64 -16.89 4.23 16.84
C GLY A 64 -17.91 5.32 16.48
N PRO A 65 -17.73 5.99 15.32
CA PRO A 65 -18.69 7.00 14.88
C PRO A 65 -20.11 6.41 14.86
N ASP A 66 -21.10 7.23 15.18
CA ASP A 66 -22.49 6.79 15.25
C ASP A 66 -22.92 6.20 13.90
N GLN A 67 -23.81 5.21 13.95
CA GLN A 67 -24.29 4.55 12.73
C GLN A 67 -24.95 5.57 11.78
N ALA A 68 -25.65 6.57 12.32
CA ALA A 68 -26.24 7.63 11.51
C ALA A 68 -25.18 8.44 10.77
N ASP A 69 -24.06 8.78 11.44
CA ASP A 69 -22.95 9.55 10.84
C ASP A 69 -22.26 8.77 9.72
N ILE A 70 -22.04 7.47 9.91
CA ILE A 70 -21.47 6.60 8.88
C ILE A 70 -22.39 6.55 7.65
N ILE A 71 -23.69 6.35 7.86
CA ILE A 71 -24.67 6.29 6.78
C ILE A 71 -24.73 7.63 6.05
N ALA A 72 -24.79 8.75 6.78
CA ALA A 72 -24.83 10.09 6.19
C ALA A 72 -23.58 10.37 5.35
N PHE A 73 -22.40 10.02 5.86
CA PHE A 73 -21.13 10.18 5.15
C PHE A 73 -21.12 9.43 3.81
N TRP A 74 -21.42 8.12 3.82
CA TRP A 74 -21.41 7.33 2.59
C TRP A 74 -22.54 7.70 1.63
N ARG A 75 -23.70 8.09 2.16
CA ARG A 75 -24.83 8.56 1.37
C ARG A 75 -24.48 9.85 0.61
N GLY A 76 -23.84 10.82 1.27
CA GLY A 76 -23.40 12.05 0.61
C GLY A 76 -22.39 11.80 -0.51
N LEU A 77 -21.57 10.76 -0.39
CA LEU A 77 -20.57 10.42 -1.39
C LEU A 77 -21.14 9.63 -2.58
N TRP A 78 -22.11 8.73 -2.35
CA TRP A 78 -22.55 7.74 -3.35
C TRP A 78 -24.00 7.95 -3.84
N SER A 79 -24.86 8.57 -3.04
CA SER A 79 -26.29 8.73 -3.35
C SER A 79 -26.64 10.14 -3.83
N GLU A 80 -25.80 11.13 -3.53
CA GLU A 80 -26.03 12.49 -4.02
C GLU A 80 -25.41 12.65 -5.41
N PRO A 81 -26.19 13.03 -6.43
CA PRO A 81 -25.65 13.33 -7.74
C PRO A 81 -24.83 14.62 -7.65
N VAL A 82 -23.50 14.47 -7.62
CA VAL A 82 -22.58 15.59 -7.73
C VAL A 82 -22.37 15.92 -9.20
N ASN A 83 -22.66 17.15 -9.60
CA ASN A 83 -22.29 17.64 -10.92
C ASN A 83 -20.77 17.85 -10.97
N HIS A 84 -20.09 17.06 -11.81
CA HIS A 84 -18.66 17.25 -12.07
C HIS A 84 -18.46 18.57 -12.80
N SER A 85 -17.72 19.51 -12.19
CA SER A 85 -17.21 20.68 -12.90
C SER A 85 -15.87 20.31 -13.54
N GLU A 86 -15.85 20.23 -14.87
CA GLU A 86 -14.62 20.05 -15.61
C GLU A 86 -13.67 21.23 -15.37
N GLY A 87 -12.39 20.93 -15.13
CA GLY A 87 -11.38 21.96 -14.95
C GLY A 87 -10.87 22.49 -16.30
N PRO A 88 -10.21 23.67 -16.33
CA PRO A 88 -9.68 24.26 -17.57
C PRO A 88 -8.69 23.35 -18.34
N TRP A 89 -8.12 22.35 -17.67
CA TRP A 89 -7.24 21.36 -18.28
C TRP A 89 -7.96 20.44 -19.28
N MET A 90 -9.28 20.28 -19.19
CA MET A 90 -10.06 19.50 -20.16
C MET A 90 -10.01 20.12 -21.55
N GLU A 91 -10.05 21.45 -21.66
CA GLU A 91 -9.90 22.17 -22.93
C GLU A 91 -8.51 21.95 -23.53
N VAL A 92 -7.48 21.95 -22.69
CA VAL A 92 -6.10 21.66 -23.10
C VAL A 92 -5.99 20.24 -23.64
N VAL A 93 -6.53 19.25 -22.92
CA VAL A 93 -6.52 17.84 -23.36
C VAL A 93 -7.34 17.65 -24.64
N ALA A 94 -8.51 18.28 -24.75
CA ALA A 94 -9.33 18.24 -25.96
C ALA A 94 -8.60 18.84 -27.17
N SER A 95 -7.90 19.97 -26.97
CA SER A 95 -7.11 20.60 -28.03
C SER A 95 -5.92 19.75 -28.48
N GLN A 96 -5.23 19.08 -27.54
CA GLN A 96 -4.13 18.16 -27.83
C GLN A 96 -4.63 16.88 -28.53
N GLY A 97 -5.83 16.44 -28.17
CA GLY A 97 -6.48 15.26 -28.74
C GLY A 97 -7.25 15.51 -30.03
N ALA A 98 -7.41 16.76 -30.48
CA ALA A 98 -8.24 17.11 -31.64
C ALA A 98 -7.78 16.45 -32.95
N SER A 99 -6.49 16.12 -33.06
CA SER A 99 -5.93 15.41 -34.22
C SER A 99 -6.03 13.88 -34.11
N ILE A 100 -6.47 13.35 -32.96
CA ILE A 100 -6.59 11.92 -32.72
C ILE A 100 -7.99 11.48 -33.15
N THR A 101 -8.05 10.54 -34.09
CA THR A 101 -9.32 9.91 -34.48
C THR A 101 -9.95 9.24 -33.26
N PRO A 102 -11.22 9.55 -32.93
CA PRO A 102 -11.92 8.87 -31.85
C PRO A 102 -11.92 7.36 -32.07
N MET A 103 -11.69 6.60 -30.99
CA MET A 103 -11.82 5.15 -31.05
C MET A 103 -13.28 4.79 -31.31
N ASP A 104 -13.52 3.86 -32.25
CA ASP A 104 -14.86 3.36 -32.51
C ASP A 104 -15.48 2.78 -31.23
N PRO A 105 -16.81 2.92 -31.05
CA PRO A 105 -17.49 2.40 -29.87
C PRO A 105 -17.29 0.88 -29.77
N ILE A 106 -16.56 0.46 -28.73
CA ILE A 106 -16.35 -0.96 -28.43
C ILE A 106 -17.58 -1.48 -27.70
N THR A 107 -18.37 -2.31 -28.37
CA THR A 107 -19.46 -3.04 -27.74
C THR A 107 -18.95 -4.42 -27.32
N ILE A 108 -18.80 -4.65 -26.02
CA ILE A 108 -18.39 -5.96 -25.50
C ILE A 108 -19.65 -6.84 -25.38
N THR A 109 -19.71 -7.89 -26.20
CA THR A 109 -20.81 -8.85 -26.19
C THR A 109 -20.51 -10.01 -25.22
N PRO A 110 -21.54 -10.76 -24.75
CA PRO A 110 -21.34 -11.99 -23.99
C PRO A 110 -20.45 -13.01 -24.72
N GLU A 111 -20.55 -13.07 -26.04
CA GLU A 111 -19.75 -13.94 -26.90
C GLU A 111 -18.26 -13.58 -26.87
N ASP A 112 -17.92 -12.29 -26.85
CA ASP A 112 -16.53 -11.81 -26.72
C ASP A 112 -15.91 -12.26 -25.40
N VAL A 113 -16.67 -12.13 -24.31
CA VAL A 113 -16.26 -12.58 -22.97
C VAL A 113 -16.08 -14.09 -22.96
N ALA A 114 -17.03 -14.85 -23.52
CA ALA A 114 -16.94 -16.31 -23.60
C ALA A 114 -15.72 -16.76 -24.41
N GLN A 115 -15.40 -16.08 -25.52
CA GLN A 115 -14.24 -16.38 -26.34
C GLN A 115 -12.92 -16.06 -25.60
N ALA A 116 -12.87 -14.93 -24.90
CA ALA A 116 -11.71 -14.54 -24.09
C ALA A 116 -11.46 -15.51 -22.95
N VAL A 117 -12.51 -15.86 -22.20
CA VAL A 117 -12.48 -16.87 -21.12
C VAL A 117 -11.99 -18.22 -21.63
N ARG A 118 -12.47 -18.68 -22.79
CA ARG A 118 -12.04 -19.96 -23.39
C ARG A 118 -10.56 -19.97 -23.77
N ARG A 119 -10.02 -18.83 -24.22
CA ARG A 119 -8.59 -18.68 -24.59
C ARG A 119 -7.70 -18.43 -23.38
N ALA A 120 -8.26 -17.99 -22.27
CA ALA A 120 -7.51 -17.69 -21.08
C ALA A 120 -6.91 -18.97 -20.49
N PRO A 121 -5.61 -18.98 -20.16
CA PRO A 121 -4.94 -20.16 -19.67
C PRO A 121 -5.39 -20.48 -18.24
N ASN A 122 -6.18 -21.55 -18.10
CA ASN A 122 -6.54 -22.07 -16.80
C ASN A 122 -5.27 -22.58 -16.09
N TRP A 123 -5.13 -22.28 -14.79
CA TRP A 123 -4.04 -22.78 -13.93
C TRP A 123 -2.62 -22.26 -14.23
N LYS A 124 -2.45 -21.08 -14.83
CA LYS A 124 -1.11 -20.43 -14.82
C LYS A 124 -0.74 -19.93 -13.42
N SER A 125 0.56 -19.90 -13.18
CA SER A 125 1.14 -19.26 -12.00
C SER A 125 0.65 -17.81 -11.92
N PRO A 126 0.37 -17.30 -10.71
CA PRO A 126 -0.19 -15.97 -10.54
C PRO A 126 0.85 -14.91 -10.94
N GLY A 127 0.37 -13.75 -11.39
CA GLY A 127 1.22 -12.63 -11.79
C GLY A 127 1.86 -11.93 -10.58
N LEU A 128 2.42 -10.74 -10.83
CA LEU A 128 2.94 -9.86 -9.77
C LEU A 128 1.87 -9.50 -8.73
N ASP A 129 0.60 -9.48 -9.16
CA ASP A 129 -0.60 -9.29 -8.35
C ASP A 129 -0.93 -10.47 -7.43
N ARG A 130 -0.27 -11.62 -7.61
CA ARG A 130 -0.50 -12.87 -6.88
C ARG A 130 -1.92 -13.43 -7.02
N LEU A 131 -2.70 -12.93 -7.98
CA LEU A 131 -4.03 -13.45 -8.28
C LEU A 131 -3.91 -14.64 -9.24
N HIS A 132 -4.45 -15.76 -8.80
CA HIS A 132 -4.46 -16.99 -9.60
C HIS A 132 -5.57 -16.94 -10.65
N HIS A 133 -5.29 -17.45 -11.85
CA HIS A 133 -6.24 -17.55 -12.94
C HIS A 133 -7.25 -18.69 -12.69
N TYR A 134 -8.24 -18.45 -11.82
CA TYR A 134 -9.34 -19.38 -11.52
C TYR A 134 -10.57 -19.04 -12.37
N ILE A 135 -10.53 -19.40 -13.64
CA ILE A 135 -11.58 -19.06 -14.62
C ILE A 135 -12.67 -20.15 -14.71
N LYS A 136 -12.45 -21.30 -14.06
CA LYS A 136 -13.36 -22.47 -14.10
C LYS A 136 -14.79 -22.22 -13.61
N GLU A 137 -15.01 -21.24 -12.74
CA GLU A 137 -16.35 -20.97 -12.17
C GLU A 137 -17.27 -20.19 -13.13
N PHE A 138 -16.73 -19.62 -14.22
CA PHE A 138 -17.53 -18.89 -15.21
C PHE A 138 -18.13 -19.78 -16.30
N THR A 139 -17.75 -21.06 -16.35
CA THR A 139 -18.37 -22.05 -17.23
C THR A 139 -19.43 -22.83 -16.45
N SER A 140 -20.54 -22.16 -16.08
CA SER A 140 -21.70 -22.88 -15.57
C SER A 140 -22.23 -23.82 -16.64
N LYS A 141 -22.40 -25.09 -16.27
CA LYS A 141 -23.04 -26.11 -17.10
C LYS A 141 -24.50 -25.72 -17.33
N LYS A 142 -24.97 -25.92 -18.57
CA LYS A 142 -26.39 -26.10 -18.87
C LYS A 142 -26.90 -27.37 -18.18
#